data_AF-A0A518GFJ6-F1
#
_entry.id   AF-A0A518GFJ6-F1
#
_cell.length_a   1.000
_cell.length_b   1.000
_cell.length_c   1.000
_cell.angle_alpha   90.00
_cell.angle_beta   90.00
_cell.angle_gamma   90.00
#
_symmetry.space_group_name_H-M   'P 1'
#
loop_
_entity.id
_entity.type
_entity.pdbx_description
1 polymer ?
#
loop_
_entity_poly.entity_id
_entity_poly.type
_entity_poly.pdbx_seq_one_letter_code
_entity_poly.pdbx_strand_id
1 'polypeptide(L)' 'MNKSNADRPTIDPFDWEELLREGVRNSALTAYAIAQEAGVSDGQLSRFLRGERTLTLPVASKIGRVVGLTLNQHI' A
#
# COMPACT_ATOMS: atom_id res chain seq x y z
N MET A 1 -17.93 -23.22 11.84
CA MET A 1 -17.82 -22.08 12.78
C MET A 1 -17.08 -20.97 12.06
N ASN A 2 -17.82 -20.15 11.30
CA ASN A 2 -17.22 -19.11 10.47
C ASN A 2 -16.84 -17.96 11.40
N LYS A 3 -15.54 -17.75 11.59
CA LYS A 3 -15.03 -16.55 12.26
C LYS A 3 -15.52 -15.36 11.44
N SER A 4 -16.46 -14.66 12.05
CA SER A 4 -17.08 -13.43 11.60
C SER A 4 -16.02 -12.45 11.13
N ASN A 5 -16.33 -11.73 10.05
CA ASN A 5 -15.57 -10.64 9.45
C ASN A 5 -15.48 -9.39 10.37
N ALA A 6 -15.53 -9.58 11.70
CA ALA A 6 -15.77 -8.54 12.71
C ALA A 6 -14.51 -8.15 13.50
N ASP A 7 -13.35 -8.68 13.14
CA ASP A 7 -12.08 -8.47 13.88
C ASP A 7 -10.94 -7.94 12.98
N ARG A 8 -11.26 -7.47 11.76
CA ARG A 8 -10.27 -6.69 11.01
C ARG A 8 -10.18 -5.32 11.68
N PRO A 9 -9.01 -4.88 12.15
CA PRO A 9 -8.85 -3.50 12.59
C PRO A 9 -9.29 -2.60 11.43
N THR A 10 -10.24 -1.71 11.69
CA THR A 10 -10.61 -0.66 10.75
C THR A 10 -9.34 0.14 10.48
N ILE A 11 -8.82 0.10 9.26
CA ILE A 11 -7.67 0.92 8.87
C ILE A 11 -8.09 2.38 9.09
N ASP A 12 -7.30 3.12 9.88
CA ASP A 12 -7.50 4.55 10.04
C ASP A 12 -7.48 5.19 8.65
N PRO A 13 -8.57 5.87 8.20
CA PRO A 13 -8.62 6.48 6.88
C PRO A 13 -7.56 7.57 6.67
N PHE A 14 -6.86 7.99 7.73
CA PHE A 14 -5.73 8.92 7.68
C PHE A 14 -4.36 8.24 7.80
N ASP A 15 -4.28 6.93 8.05
CA ASP A 15 -3.04 6.15 7.97
C ASP A 15 -2.71 5.79 6.52
N TRP A 16 -2.16 6.77 5.82
CA TRP A 16 -1.81 6.64 4.40
C TRP A 16 -0.77 5.56 4.12
N GLU A 17 0.09 5.23 5.10
CA GLU A 17 1.04 4.14 4.92
C GLU A 17 0.30 2.81 4.90
N GLU A 18 -0.60 2.58 5.86
CA GLU A 18 -1.34 1.33 5.93
C GLU A 18 -2.34 1.17 4.78
N LEU A 19 -3.01 2.25 4.38
CA LEU A 19 -3.84 2.27 3.18
C LEU A 19 -3.05 1.89 1.93
N LEU A 20 -1.81 2.38 1.79
CA LEU A 20 -0.95 2.02 0.68
C LEU A 20 -0.47 0.56 0.77
N ARG A 21 -0.09 0.07 1.95
CA ARG A 21 0.27 -1.36 2.14
C ARG A 21 -0.90 -2.25 1.77
N GLU A 22 -2.11 -1.89 2.16
CA GLU A 22 -3.31 -2.66 1.85
C GLU A 22 -3.67 -2.60 0.36
N GLY A 23 -3.49 -1.45 -0.29
CA GLY A 23 -3.61 -1.34 -1.74
C GLY A 23 -2.63 -2.26 -2.48
N VAL A 24 -1.40 -2.38 -1.98
CA VAL A 24 -0.41 -3.34 -2.52
C VAL A 24 -0.82 -4.79 -2.26
N ARG A 25 -1.29 -5.12 -1.05
CA ARG A 25 -1.70 -6.50 -0.68
C ARG A 25 -2.95 -6.97 -1.41
N ASN A 26 -3.87 -6.06 -1.72
CA ASN A 26 -5.11 -6.37 -2.44
C ASN A 26 -4.99 -6.24 -3.96
N SER A 27 -3.83 -5.81 -4.47
CA SER A 27 -3.56 -5.78 -5.89
C SER A 27 -3.52 -7.20 -6.47
N ALA A 28 -3.93 -7.34 -7.75
CA ALA A 28 -3.75 -8.58 -8.49
C ALA A 28 -2.27 -8.85 -8.87
N LEU A 29 -1.41 -7.83 -8.76
CA LEU A 29 0.01 -7.91 -9.06
C LEU A 29 0.81 -8.34 -7.83
N THR A 30 1.93 -9.04 -8.07
CA THR A 30 2.90 -9.30 -7.01
C THR A 30 3.60 -8.01 -6.59
N ALA A 31 4.12 -7.96 -5.36
CA ALA A 31 4.93 -6.82 -4.91
C ALA A 31 6.10 -6.55 -5.87
N TYR A 32 6.76 -7.59 -6.38
CA TYR A 32 7.81 -7.45 -7.38
C TYR A 32 7.31 -6.76 -8.66
N ALA A 33 6.18 -7.20 -9.22
CA ALA A 33 5.60 -6.59 -10.43
C ALA A 33 5.22 -5.12 -10.18
N ILE A 34 4.61 -4.82 -9.03
CA ILE A 34 4.28 -3.45 -8.61
C ILE A 34 5.55 -2.60 -8.52
N ALA A 35 6.64 -3.14 -7.97
CA ALA A 35 7.91 -2.42 -7.88
C ALA A 35 8.48 -2.08 -9.26
N GLN A 36 8.44 -3.03 -10.20
CA GLN A 36 8.89 -2.81 -11.58
C GLN A 36 8.03 -1.76 -12.29
N GLU A 37 6.70 -1.89 -12.25
CA GLU A 37 5.78 -0.95 -12.88
C GLU A 37 5.86 0.46 -12.28
N ALA A 38 6.05 0.56 -10.95
CA ALA A 38 6.23 1.83 -10.27
C ALA A 38 7.62 2.44 -10.49
N GLY A 39 8.58 1.69 -11.05
CA GLY A 39 9.97 2.12 -11.19
C GLY A 39 10.64 2.38 -9.82
N VAL A 40 10.41 1.48 -8.87
CA VAL A 40 10.99 1.50 -7.52
C VAL A 40 11.74 0.19 -7.25
N SER A 41 12.68 0.19 -6.31
CA SER A 41 13.40 -1.05 -6.02
C SER A 41 12.51 -2.04 -5.26
N ASP A 42 12.60 -3.32 -5.62
CA ASP A 42 11.89 -4.41 -4.94
C ASP A 42 12.22 -4.44 -3.44
N GLY A 43 13.51 -4.32 -3.10
CA GLY A 43 13.95 -4.25 -1.70
C GLY A 43 13.33 -3.09 -0.91
N GLN A 44 13.08 -1.94 -1.54
CA GLN A 44 12.43 -0.80 -0.89
C GLN A 44 10.94 -1.07 -0.63
N LEU A 45 10.21 -1.59 -1.62
CA LEU A 45 8.81 -1.96 -1.44
C LEU A 45 8.65 -3.08 -0.42
N SER A 46 9.49 -4.10 -0.50
CA SER A 46 9.51 -5.25 0.41
C SER A 46 9.75 -4.82 1.87
N ARG A 47 10.69 -3.91 2.13
CA ARG A 47 10.94 -3.34 3.48
C ARG A 47 9.76 -2.49 3.97
N PHE A 48 9.13 -1.73 3.08
CA PHE A 48 7.93 -0.95 3.41
C PHE A 48 6.75 -1.83 3.84
N LEU A 49 6.50 -2.91 3.10
CA LEU A 49 5.44 -3.87 3.41
C LEU A 49 5.65 -4.58 4.74
N ARG A 50 6.91 -4.76 5.16
CA ARG A 50 7.26 -5.32 6.48
C ARG A 50 7.30 -4.29 7.61
N GLY A 51 7.06 -3.02 7.34
CA GLY A 51 7.16 -1.94 8.34
C GLY A 51 8.59 -1.62 8.77
N GLU A 52 9.60 -2.12 8.03
CA GLU A 52 11.03 -1.88 8.34
C GLU A 52 11.49 -0.50 7.86
N ARG A 53 10.76 0.12 6.93
CA ARG A 53 11.01 1.46 6.41
C ARG A 53 9.72 2.17 6.02
N THR A 54 9.73 3.49 6.16
CA THR A 54 8.74 4.38 5.56
C THR A 54 9.12 4.69 4.10
N LEU A 55 8.17 5.23 3.33
CA LEU A 55 8.41 5.72 1.97
C LEU A 55 8.37 7.24 1.93
N THR A 56 9.12 7.84 1.01
CA THR A 56 8.90 9.25 0.67
C THR A 56 7.60 9.39 -0.12
N LEU A 57 6.92 10.53 0.01
CA LEU A 57 5.68 10.80 -0.74
C LEU A 57 5.80 10.62 -2.26
N PRO A 58 6.90 10.99 -2.94
CA PRO A 58 7.07 10.72 -4.36
C PRO A 58 7.07 9.22 -4.70
N VAL A 59 7.69 8.39 -3.86
CA VAL A 59 7.71 6.94 -4.04
C VAL A 59 6.32 6.35 -3.78
N ALA A 60 5.67 6.77 -2.69
CA ALA A 60 4.31 6.37 -2.37
C ALA A 60 3.34 6.72 -3.52
N SER A 61 3.50 7.89 -4.14
CA SER A 61 2.69 8.32 -5.29
C SER A 61 2.87 7.41 -6.52
N LYS A 62 4.09 6.94 -6.79
CA LYS A 62 4.35 6.00 -7.90
C LYS A 62 3.65 4.67 -7.67
N ILE A 63 3.76 4.12 -6.46
CA ILE A 63 3.09 2.87 -6.09
C ILE A 63 1.57 3.04 -6.11
N GLY A 64 1.06 4.15 -5.55
CA GLY A 64 -0.36 4.48 -5.52
C GLY A 64 -0.99 4.48 -6.92
N ARG A 65 -0.29 5.01 -7.94
CA ARG A 65 -0.75 4.96 -9.33
C ARG A 65 -0.89 3.54 -9.87
N VAL A 66 0.03 2.64 -9.52
CA VAL A 66 -0.01 1.24 -9.97
C VAL A 66 -1.14 0.47 -9.30
N VAL A 67 -1.37 0.71 -8.00
CA VAL A 67 -2.41 -0.02 -7.23
C VAL A 67 -3.77 0.66 -7.24
N GLY A 68 -3.93 1.78 -7.96
CA GLY A 68 -5.21 2.50 -8.07
C GLY A 68 -5.63 3.25 -6.81
N LEU A 69 -4.70 3.64 -5.94
CA LEU A 69 -5.00 4.39 -4.72
C LEU A 69 -4.95 5.90 -4.97
N THR A 70 -5.98 6.63 -4.54
CA THR A 70 -6.12 8.08 -4.71
C THR A 70 -6.26 8.81 -3.37
N LEU A 71 -5.59 9.96 -3.24
CA LEU A 71 -5.77 10.92 -2.14
C LEU A 71 -6.75 12.00 -2.58
N ASN A 72 -7.87 12.14 -1.88
CA ASN A 72 -8.85 13.18 -2.15
C ASN A 72 -8.75 14.28 -1.08
N GLN A 73 -8.44 15.49 -1.51
CA GLN A 73 -8.49 16.69 -0.68
C GLN A 73 -9.92 17.24 -0.68
N HIS A 74 -10.48 17.47 0.51
CA HIS A 74 -11.71 18.26 0.66
C HIS A 74 -11.28 19.73 0.75
N ILE A 75 -11.55 20.49 -0.32
CA ILE A 75 -11.38 21.94 -0.38
C ILE A 75 -12.75 22.58 -0.21
#